data_AF-A0A7K0CIP4-F1
#
_entry.id   AF-A0A7K0CIP4-F1
#
_cell.length_a   1.000
_cell.length_b   1.000
_cell.length_c   1.000
_cell.angle_alpha   90.00
_cell.angle_beta   90.00
_cell.angle_gamma   90.00
#
_symmetry.space_group_name_H-M   'P 1'
#
loop_
_entity.id
_entity.type
_entity.pdbx_description
1 polymer ?
#
loop_
_entity_poly.entity_id
_entity_poly.type
_entity_poly.pdbx_seq_one_letter_code
_entity_poly.pdbx_strand_id
1 'polypeptide(L)'
;MAVGGTVTLGELMPWGVAPIRLGRGWVMAPDPATLRARWDRLMAAEGRRRAELFHPTRSRTPARSVGQLPGQRTGTGALAREHAPCPDPVPVLHGAFDRQWLIPDHRLIDQARPELWRVADDRQLYAVELGRAGGGPALVASALLPDGRSPAGRPGRIRPLFRRPGGREPNLAPGLTAHLRRRLRVPVAAEDVLAWALAVARPGADGCEVPLTADPAEWAAGLERGHRLLDLQLRGARSGDRPRQPGGRRPYVRAPIPARPAEIGYAEEDETLLVGEGRVSPVPKEAWEFEAGGVRVLELWFERRTAAAEPGSLEAVRPREWPQAWTSELLELVTVLALSAAAPPAPEIAAPVTAAELRQAGVLPVPAGARRPASVFDHHEEGPNGQFALV
;
A
#
# COMPACT_ATOMS: atom_id res chain seq x y z
N MET A 1 25.67 20.65 23.73
CA MET A 1 25.58 20.41 22.29
C MET A 1 24.30 19.65 22.02
N ALA A 2 23.32 20.24 21.33
CA ALA A 2 22.12 19.52 20.96
C ALA A 2 22.50 18.50 19.87
N VAL A 3 22.33 17.22 20.15
CA VAL A 3 22.34 16.17 19.12
C VAL A 3 21.26 16.59 18.11
N GLY A 4 21.66 17.06 16.95
CA GLY A 4 20.73 17.50 15.91
C GLY A 4 19.92 16.29 15.47
N GLY A 5 18.69 16.16 15.96
CA GLY A 5 17.84 15.00 15.70
C GLY A 5 17.64 14.75 14.21
N THR A 6 17.59 13.47 13.83
CA THR A 6 17.27 13.01 12.47
C THR A 6 15.86 13.47 12.09
N VAL A 7 15.68 13.87 10.84
CA VAL A 7 14.38 14.33 10.33
C VAL A 7 13.47 13.12 10.07
N THR A 8 12.20 13.22 10.45
CA THR A 8 11.22 12.15 10.22
C THR A 8 10.52 12.32 8.87
N LEU A 9 10.04 11.22 8.29
CA LEU A 9 9.16 11.27 7.13
C LEU A 9 7.89 12.10 7.41
N GLY A 10 7.43 12.15 8.66
CA GLY A 10 6.30 13.00 9.06
C GLY A 10 6.57 14.48 9.13
N GLU A 11 7.84 14.88 9.16
CA GLU A 11 8.26 16.25 8.95
C GLU A 11 8.43 16.56 7.46
N LEU A 12 8.98 15.62 6.67
CA LEU A 12 9.18 15.81 5.23
C LEU A 12 7.86 15.77 4.43
N MET A 13 6.97 14.83 4.76
CA MET A 13 5.67 14.60 4.13
C MET A 13 4.54 14.77 5.16
N PRO A 14 4.16 16.01 5.48
CA PRO A 14 3.42 16.33 6.70
C PRO A 14 1.99 15.82 6.79
N TRP A 15 1.28 15.68 5.66
CA TRP A 15 -0.03 15.05 5.64
C TRP A 15 0.12 13.53 5.69
N GLY A 16 -0.34 12.94 6.79
CA GLY A 16 -0.36 11.49 6.98
C GLY A 16 -1.74 11.03 7.42
N VAL A 17 -2.18 9.91 6.87
CA VAL A 17 -3.49 9.31 7.12
C VAL A 17 -3.30 7.97 7.82
N ALA A 18 -4.15 7.69 8.81
CA ALA A 18 -4.17 6.40 9.48
C ALA A 18 -4.75 5.32 8.54
N PRO A 19 -4.38 4.04 8.70
CA PRO A 19 -4.86 2.95 7.86
C PRO A 19 -6.39 2.88 7.71
N ILE A 20 -6.82 2.37 6.56
CA ILE A 20 -8.21 2.03 6.28
C ILE A 20 -8.58 0.84 7.18
N ARG A 21 -9.73 0.92 7.84
CA ARG A 21 -10.27 -0.20 8.64
C ARG A 21 -11.50 -0.74 7.96
N LEU A 22 -11.41 -1.95 7.43
CA LEU A 22 -12.53 -2.63 6.78
C LEU A 22 -13.59 -3.03 7.81
N GLY A 23 -13.17 -3.64 8.92
CA GLY A 23 -14.06 -4.14 9.98
C GLY A 23 -14.70 -5.50 9.67
N ARG A 24 -14.45 -6.04 8.48
CA ARG A 24 -14.88 -7.35 7.98
C ARG A 24 -13.94 -7.79 6.85
N GLY A 25 -13.68 -9.09 6.75
CA GLY A 25 -12.69 -9.64 5.81
C GLY A 25 -13.23 -9.82 4.40
N TRP A 26 -14.50 -10.21 4.27
CA TRP A 26 -15.08 -10.60 2.99
C TRP A 26 -15.09 -9.52 1.90
N VAL A 27 -14.98 -8.25 2.28
CA VAL A 27 -15.01 -7.10 1.34
C VAL A 27 -13.72 -6.94 0.55
N MET A 28 -12.68 -7.70 0.90
CA MET A 28 -11.40 -7.76 0.21
C MET A 28 -11.08 -9.21 -0.19
N ALA A 29 -10.50 -9.40 -1.38
CA ALA A 29 -10.08 -10.71 -1.85
C ALA A 29 -8.92 -10.62 -2.86
N PRO A 30 -8.18 -11.71 -3.09
CA PRO A 30 -7.13 -11.77 -4.12
C PRO A 30 -7.64 -11.64 -5.55
N ASP A 31 -8.95 -11.79 -5.80
CA ASP A 31 -9.54 -11.70 -7.14
C ASP A 31 -10.93 -11.03 -7.11
N PRO A 32 -11.32 -10.33 -8.18
CA PRO A 32 -12.58 -9.59 -8.23
C PRO A 32 -13.80 -10.51 -8.38
N ALA A 33 -13.66 -11.70 -8.97
CA ALA A 33 -14.77 -12.63 -9.16
C ALA A 33 -15.28 -13.18 -7.81
N THR A 34 -14.37 -13.47 -6.89
CA THR A 34 -14.68 -13.83 -5.51
C THR A 34 -15.48 -12.73 -4.81
N LEU A 35 -15.11 -11.46 -4.99
CA LEU A 35 -15.85 -10.34 -4.38
C LEU A 35 -17.27 -10.21 -4.95
N ARG A 36 -17.44 -10.37 -6.27
CA ARG A 36 -18.78 -10.38 -6.89
C ARG A 36 -19.62 -11.55 -6.37
N ALA A 37 -19.06 -12.75 -6.28
CA ALA A 37 -19.76 -13.92 -5.72
C ALA A 37 -20.15 -13.74 -4.24
N ARG A 38 -19.29 -13.11 -3.43
CA ARG A 38 -19.59 -12.74 -2.03
C ARG A 38 -20.72 -11.73 -1.95
N TRP A 39 -20.69 -10.71 -2.80
CA TRP A 39 -21.77 -9.72 -2.89
C TRP A 39 -23.09 -10.36 -3.28
N ASP A 40 -23.12 -11.18 -4.32
CA ASP A 40 -24.34 -11.85 -4.79
C ASP A 40 -24.94 -12.74 -3.69
N ARG A 41 -24.09 -13.47 -2.96
CA ARG A 41 -24.51 -14.27 -1.81
C ARG A 41 -25.08 -13.41 -0.67
N LEU A 42 -24.54 -12.22 -0.43
CA LEU A 42 -25.07 -11.29 0.56
C LEU A 42 -26.42 -10.70 0.10
N MET A 43 -26.56 -10.34 -1.18
CA MET A 43 -27.80 -9.78 -1.73
C MET A 43 -28.93 -10.81 -1.80
N ALA A 44 -28.61 -12.09 -2.03
CA ALA A 44 -29.58 -13.18 -2.03
C ALA A 44 -30.07 -13.56 -0.61
N ALA A 45 -29.40 -13.10 0.43
CA ALA A 45 -29.82 -13.34 1.81
C ALA A 45 -30.79 -12.25 2.28
N GLU A 46 -31.74 -12.63 3.14
CA GLU A 46 -32.74 -11.71 3.68
C GLU A 46 -32.71 -11.66 5.22
N GLY A 47 -33.29 -10.59 5.76
CA GLY A 47 -33.53 -10.41 7.20
C GLY A 47 -32.30 -10.71 8.07
N ARG A 48 -32.48 -11.59 9.05
CA ARG A 48 -31.43 -11.98 10.01
C ARG A 48 -30.21 -12.60 9.33
N ARG A 49 -30.42 -13.42 8.28
CA ARG A 49 -29.31 -14.09 7.60
C ARG A 49 -28.40 -13.11 6.88
N ARG A 50 -28.98 -12.09 6.23
CA ARG A 50 -28.22 -10.99 5.62
C ARG A 50 -27.40 -10.23 6.65
N ALA A 51 -27.99 -9.94 7.81
CA ALA A 51 -27.30 -9.25 8.90
C ALA A 51 -26.14 -10.08 9.45
N GLU A 52 -26.31 -11.39 9.62
CA GLU A 52 -25.23 -12.30 10.04
C GLU A 52 -24.08 -12.33 9.02
N LEU A 53 -24.39 -12.53 7.73
CA LEU A 53 -23.39 -12.55 6.65
C LEU A 53 -22.64 -11.22 6.50
N PHE A 54 -23.32 -10.09 6.74
CA PHE A 54 -22.69 -8.77 6.66
C PHE A 54 -21.57 -8.59 7.68
N HIS A 55 -21.65 -9.27 8.84
CA HIS A 55 -20.75 -9.11 9.98
C HIS A 55 -20.70 -7.66 10.51
N PRO A 56 -21.79 -7.19 11.17
CA PRO A 56 -21.94 -5.81 11.60
C PRO A 56 -20.92 -5.45 12.70
N THR A 57 -20.53 -4.19 12.70
CA THR A 57 -19.69 -3.60 13.73
C THR A 57 -20.41 -2.40 14.34
N ARG A 58 -19.85 -1.83 15.41
CA ARG A 58 -20.32 -0.52 15.92
C ARG A 58 -20.30 0.58 14.85
N SER A 59 -19.42 0.47 13.85
CA SER A 59 -19.20 1.50 12.85
C SER A 59 -20.10 1.32 11.64
N ARG A 60 -20.43 0.08 11.27
CA ARG A 60 -21.22 -0.23 10.07
C ARG A 60 -22.20 -1.35 10.34
N THR A 61 -23.45 -1.12 9.97
CA THR A 61 -24.53 -2.09 9.99
C THR A 61 -25.26 -2.03 8.65
N PRO A 62 -26.02 -3.08 8.25
CA PRO A 62 -26.79 -3.05 7.01
C PRO A 62 -27.79 -1.88 6.95
N ALA A 63 -28.25 -1.39 8.10
CA ALA A 63 -29.20 -0.28 8.19
C ALA A 63 -28.56 1.12 8.08
N ARG A 64 -27.23 1.22 8.19
CA ARG A 64 -26.54 2.51 8.24
C ARG A 64 -26.32 3.08 6.84
N SER A 65 -26.92 4.23 6.58
CA SER A 65 -26.62 5.07 5.42
C SER A 65 -25.35 5.90 5.67
N VAL A 66 -24.54 6.09 4.64
CA VAL A 66 -23.32 6.92 4.66
C VAL A 66 -23.16 7.59 3.30
N GLY A 67 -22.42 8.70 3.27
CA GLY A 67 -22.05 9.33 2.00
C GLY A 67 -21.18 8.42 1.14
N GLN A 68 -21.17 8.70 -0.16
CA GLN A 68 -20.43 7.98 -1.16
C GLN A 68 -18.91 8.07 -0.92
N LEU A 69 -18.17 7.03 -1.31
CA LEU A 69 -16.72 7.16 -1.37
C LEU A 69 -16.35 8.07 -2.55
N PRO A 70 -15.47 9.06 -2.37
CA PRO A 70 -15.07 9.96 -3.46
C PRO A 70 -14.52 9.19 -4.67
N GLY A 71 -14.99 9.56 -5.86
CA GLY A 71 -14.62 8.90 -7.12
C GLY A 71 -15.28 7.54 -7.37
N GLN A 72 -16.15 7.06 -6.47
CA GLN A 72 -16.80 5.75 -6.58
C GLN A 72 -18.29 5.91 -6.90
N ARG A 73 -18.83 5.00 -7.71
CA ARG A 73 -20.26 4.98 -8.05
C ARG A 73 -20.98 3.93 -7.20
N THR A 74 -21.18 4.23 -5.93
CA THR A 74 -21.87 3.35 -4.97
C THR A 74 -23.08 4.02 -4.34
N GLY A 75 -24.06 3.21 -3.93
CA GLY A 75 -25.26 3.70 -3.23
C GLY A 75 -24.94 4.30 -1.86
N THR A 76 -25.71 5.31 -1.46
CA THR A 76 -25.57 6.01 -0.17
C THR A 76 -26.64 5.61 0.85
N GLY A 77 -27.69 4.92 0.39
CA GLY A 77 -28.77 4.40 1.23
C GLY A 77 -28.38 3.12 1.97
N ALA A 78 -29.19 2.74 2.96
CA ALA A 78 -28.98 1.54 3.77
C ALA A 78 -28.81 0.28 2.91
N LEU A 79 -27.73 -0.46 3.15
CA LEU A 79 -27.46 -1.71 2.43
C LEU A 79 -28.57 -2.75 2.63
N ALA A 80 -29.33 -2.72 3.72
CA ALA A 80 -30.44 -3.65 3.96
C ALA A 80 -31.55 -3.59 2.89
N ARG A 81 -31.62 -2.50 2.12
CA ARG A 81 -32.57 -2.29 1.02
C ARG A 81 -31.91 -2.38 -0.36
N GLU A 82 -30.63 -2.72 -0.40
CA GLU A 82 -29.83 -2.78 -1.61
C GLU A 82 -30.13 -4.04 -2.42
N HIS A 83 -30.22 -3.86 -3.74
CA HIS A 83 -30.40 -4.93 -4.73
C HIS A 83 -29.52 -4.71 -5.97
N ALA A 84 -28.73 -3.64 -6.01
CA ALA A 84 -27.82 -3.34 -7.10
C ALA A 84 -26.73 -4.41 -7.24
N PRO A 85 -26.18 -4.59 -8.46
CA PRO A 85 -25.02 -5.45 -8.66
C PRO A 85 -23.82 -4.97 -7.84
N CYS A 86 -22.86 -5.87 -7.64
CA CYS A 86 -21.61 -5.54 -6.94
C CYS A 86 -20.93 -4.35 -7.64
N PRO A 87 -20.59 -3.27 -6.90
CA PRO A 87 -19.71 -2.23 -7.42
C PRO A 87 -18.42 -2.84 -7.95
N ASP A 88 -17.89 -2.27 -9.04
CA ASP A 88 -16.65 -2.78 -9.64
C ASP A 88 -15.53 -2.79 -8.60
N PRO A 89 -14.99 -3.97 -8.24
CA PRO A 89 -13.90 -4.03 -7.29
C PRO A 89 -12.68 -3.26 -7.81
N VAL A 90 -12.00 -2.56 -6.91
CA VAL A 90 -10.81 -1.75 -7.25
C VAL A 90 -9.55 -2.42 -6.73
N PRO A 91 -8.42 -2.35 -7.47
CA PRO A 91 -7.15 -2.84 -6.99
C PRO A 91 -6.60 -1.95 -5.86
N VAL A 92 -6.12 -2.58 -4.79
CA VAL A 92 -5.54 -1.93 -3.62
C VAL A 92 -4.25 -2.64 -3.21
N LEU A 93 -3.39 -1.94 -2.48
CA LEU A 93 -2.24 -2.56 -1.82
C LEU A 93 -2.63 -2.97 -0.40
N HIS A 94 -2.63 -4.28 -0.11
CA HIS A 94 -2.93 -4.85 1.20
C HIS A 94 -1.65 -5.11 2.00
N GLY A 95 -1.29 -4.16 2.86
CA GLY A 95 0.03 -4.14 3.51
C GLY A 95 1.19 -3.99 2.53
N ALA A 96 2.32 -4.66 2.78
CA ALA A 96 3.49 -4.57 1.90
C ALA A 96 3.41 -5.61 0.77
N PHE A 97 3.56 -5.16 -0.48
CA PHE A 97 3.71 -6.00 -1.69
C PHE A 97 2.54 -6.91 -2.11
N ASP A 98 1.44 -6.99 -1.38
CA ASP A 98 0.28 -7.81 -1.78
C ASP A 98 -0.78 -6.95 -2.48
N ARG A 99 -1.01 -7.20 -3.76
CA ARG A 99 -2.08 -6.57 -4.52
C ARG A 99 -3.35 -7.40 -4.35
N GLN A 100 -4.41 -6.75 -3.90
CA GLN A 100 -5.72 -7.37 -3.73
C GLN A 100 -6.80 -6.47 -4.34
N TRP A 101 -8.04 -6.94 -4.26
CA TRP A 101 -9.21 -6.23 -4.72
C TRP A 101 -10.08 -5.87 -3.52
N LEU A 102 -10.75 -4.71 -3.59
CA LEU A 102 -11.65 -4.21 -2.56
C LEU A 102 -12.97 -3.78 -3.19
N ILE A 103 -14.11 -4.09 -2.56
CA ILE A 103 -15.39 -3.49 -2.93
C ILE A 103 -15.40 -2.04 -2.42
N PRO A 104 -15.39 -1.02 -3.29
CA PRO A 104 -15.19 0.38 -2.89
C PRO A 104 -16.48 1.05 -2.40
N ASP A 105 -17.20 0.41 -1.47
CA ASP A 105 -18.46 0.91 -0.93
C ASP A 105 -18.29 1.33 0.54
N HIS A 106 -18.58 2.62 0.81
CA HIS A 106 -18.40 3.21 2.14
C HIS A 106 -19.22 2.50 3.23
N ARG A 107 -20.38 1.93 2.86
CA ARG A 107 -21.28 1.19 3.77
C ARG A 107 -20.60 -0.08 4.30
N LEU A 108 -19.61 -0.59 3.57
CA LEU A 108 -18.89 -1.81 3.90
C LEU A 108 -17.61 -1.57 4.72
N ILE A 109 -17.16 -0.32 4.86
CA ILE A 109 -15.83 0.00 5.42
C ILE A 109 -15.96 0.84 6.68
N ASP A 110 -15.52 0.29 7.81
CA ASP A 110 -15.61 0.91 9.14
C ASP A 110 -14.96 2.30 9.22
N GLN A 111 -13.74 2.45 8.67
CA GLN A 111 -13.03 3.72 8.56
C GLN A 111 -12.38 3.82 7.18
N ALA A 112 -13.13 4.42 6.25
CA ALA A 112 -12.77 4.40 4.84
C ALA A 112 -11.70 5.43 4.43
N ARG A 113 -11.44 6.45 5.27
CA ARG A 113 -10.52 7.56 4.95
C ARG A 113 -10.84 8.22 3.60
N PRO A 114 -12.05 8.81 3.41
CA PRO A 114 -12.45 9.42 2.14
C PRO A 114 -11.41 10.36 1.51
N GLU A 115 -10.61 11.04 2.35
CA GLU A 115 -9.50 11.89 1.91
C GLU A 115 -8.43 11.18 1.08
N LEU A 116 -8.21 9.87 1.25
CA LEU A 116 -7.29 9.10 0.40
C LEU A 116 -7.92 8.77 -0.96
N TRP A 117 -9.23 8.52 -1.00
CA TRP A 117 -9.98 8.25 -2.22
C TRP A 117 -10.09 9.51 -3.09
N ARG A 118 -10.27 10.70 -2.48
CA ARG A 118 -10.31 11.99 -3.20
C ARG A 118 -9.07 12.29 -4.03
N VAL A 119 -7.91 11.82 -3.57
CA VAL A 119 -6.62 12.06 -4.21
C VAL A 119 -6.09 10.82 -4.92
N ALA A 120 -6.89 9.75 -5.00
CA ALA A 120 -6.54 8.55 -5.72
C ALA A 120 -6.80 8.77 -7.21
N ASP A 121 -5.74 8.76 -8.00
CA ASP A 121 -5.77 8.81 -9.45
C ASP A 121 -4.51 8.19 -10.03
N ASP A 122 -4.43 8.16 -11.35
CA ASP A 122 -3.28 7.61 -12.05
C ASP A 122 -1.99 8.36 -11.77
N ARG A 123 -1.99 9.60 -11.25
CA ARG A 123 -0.78 10.39 -10.94
C ARG A 123 -0.34 10.26 -9.49
N GLN A 124 -1.17 9.70 -8.62
CA GLN A 124 -0.86 9.59 -7.21
C GLN A 124 0.22 8.54 -6.93
N LEU A 125 1.03 8.82 -5.92
CA LEU A 125 1.92 7.85 -5.27
C LEU A 125 1.69 7.93 -3.76
N TYR A 126 1.86 6.83 -3.06
CA TYR A 126 1.71 6.77 -1.62
C TYR A 126 2.98 6.22 -0.99
N ALA A 127 3.49 6.89 0.03
CA ALA A 127 4.51 6.35 0.92
C ALA A 127 3.81 5.71 2.13
N VAL A 128 4.11 4.45 2.43
CA VAL A 128 3.48 3.65 3.48
C VAL A 128 4.53 3.24 4.49
N GLU A 129 4.50 3.88 5.65
CA GLU A 129 5.36 3.49 6.78
C GLU A 129 4.87 2.13 7.29
N LEU A 130 5.75 1.13 7.41
CA LEU A 130 5.36 -0.22 7.84
C LEU A 130 5.29 -0.39 9.36
N GLY A 131 5.65 0.65 10.13
CA GLY A 131 5.69 0.61 11.59
C GLY A 131 6.94 -0.08 12.14
N ARG A 132 7.09 -0.04 13.46
CA ARG A 132 8.30 -0.49 14.16
C ARG A 132 8.24 -1.99 14.44
N ALA A 133 8.69 -2.82 13.51
CA ALA A 133 9.05 -4.22 13.78
C ALA A 133 9.90 -4.83 12.66
N GLY A 134 11.01 -5.47 13.07
CA GLY A 134 11.66 -6.56 12.32
C GLY A 134 12.42 -6.17 11.05
N GLY A 135 12.84 -7.21 10.32
CA GLY A 135 13.58 -7.09 9.08
C GLY A 135 12.74 -6.51 7.93
N GLY A 136 13.44 -6.04 6.90
CA GLY A 136 12.84 -5.48 5.69
C GLY A 136 12.86 -3.96 5.58
N PRO A 137 12.15 -3.39 4.59
CA PRO A 137 12.13 -1.95 4.36
C PRO A 137 11.30 -1.20 5.41
N ALA A 138 11.77 -0.02 5.84
CA ALA A 138 11.00 0.86 6.72
C ALA A 138 9.79 1.51 6.01
N LEU A 139 9.93 1.71 4.70
CA LEU A 139 9.00 2.45 3.85
C LEU A 139 8.74 1.66 2.56
N VAL A 140 7.47 1.60 2.16
CA VAL A 140 7.04 1.05 0.86
C VAL A 140 6.27 2.13 0.10
N ALA A 141 6.38 2.13 -1.22
CA ALA A 141 5.64 2.97 -2.13
C ALA A 141 4.59 2.18 -2.92
N SER A 142 3.51 2.87 -3.29
CA SER A 142 2.44 2.31 -4.10
C SER A 142 1.85 3.35 -5.04
N ALA A 143 1.47 2.94 -6.25
CA ALA A 143 0.55 3.68 -7.11
C ALA A 143 -0.92 3.28 -6.88
N LEU A 144 -1.15 2.13 -6.23
CA LEU A 144 -2.49 1.71 -5.81
C LEU A 144 -2.81 2.31 -4.45
N LEU A 145 -4.10 2.58 -4.19
CA LEU A 145 -4.58 2.97 -2.87
C LEU A 145 -4.13 1.92 -1.82
N PRO A 146 -3.28 2.28 -0.85
CA PRO A 146 -2.86 1.35 0.18
C PRO A 146 -3.89 1.35 1.32
N ASP A 147 -4.13 0.18 1.89
CA ASP A 147 -4.93 0.08 3.11
C ASP A 147 -4.14 0.47 4.37
N GLY A 148 -2.81 0.45 4.29
CA GLY A 148 -1.88 0.80 5.37
C GLY A 148 -1.75 -0.29 6.44
N ARG A 149 -2.14 -1.53 6.15
CA ARG A 149 -2.05 -2.64 7.12
C ARG A 149 -0.60 -3.04 7.36
N SER A 150 -0.16 -3.00 8.61
CA SER A 150 1.12 -3.56 9.01
C SER A 150 0.93 -5.00 9.51
N PRO A 151 1.70 -5.97 9.02
CA PRO A 151 1.73 -7.33 9.58
C PRO A 151 2.12 -7.35 11.07
N ALA A 152 2.94 -6.37 11.51
CA ALA A 152 3.40 -6.22 12.89
C ALA A 152 2.33 -5.74 13.89
N GLY A 153 1.07 -5.60 13.46
CA GLY A 153 -0.06 -5.17 14.30
C GLY A 153 -0.07 -3.69 14.71
N ARG A 154 1.06 -2.97 14.61
CA ARG A 154 1.13 -1.51 14.81
C ARG A 154 0.85 -0.79 13.50
N PRO A 155 -0.28 -0.10 13.35
CA PRO A 155 -0.61 0.60 12.12
C PRO A 155 0.38 1.73 11.86
N GLY A 156 1.01 1.71 10.69
CA GLY A 156 1.87 2.80 10.25
C GLY A 156 1.08 4.02 9.77
N ARG A 157 1.60 4.73 8.78
CA ARG A 157 0.97 5.91 8.18
C ARG A 157 1.04 5.83 6.67
N ILE A 158 -0.05 6.23 6.04
CA ILE A 158 -0.14 6.42 4.60
C ILE A 158 0.10 7.90 4.33
N ARG A 159 1.07 8.22 3.48
CA ARG A 159 1.42 9.59 3.09
C ARG A 159 1.28 9.72 1.58
N PRO A 160 0.16 10.28 1.08
CA PRO A 160 0.03 10.59 -0.34
C PRO A 160 1.12 11.57 -0.76
N LEU A 161 1.70 11.41 -1.95
CA LEU A 161 2.71 12.31 -2.48
C LEU A 161 2.09 13.64 -2.93
N PHE A 162 0.85 13.62 -3.39
CA PHE A 162 0.12 14.80 -3.86
C PHE A 162 -1.14 15.05 -3.03
N ARG A 163 -1.36 16.31 -2.64
CA ARG A 163 -2.53 16.75 -1.85
C ARG A 163 -3.78 16.99 -2.71
N ARG A 164 -3.60 16.99 -4.03
CA ARG A 164 -4.66 17.13 -5.03
C ARG A 164 -4.52 16.12 -6.17
N PRO A 165 -5.65 15.77 -6.81
CA PRO A 165 -5.63 15.05 -8.09
C PRO A 165 -4.81 15.76 -9.17
N GLY A 166 -4.33 14.98 -10.13
CA GLY A 166 -3.51 15.40 -11.26
C GLY A 166 -2.03 15.53 -10.92
N GLY A 167 -1.57 14.96 -9.80
CA GLY A 167 -0.19 15.13 -9.34
C GLY A 167 0.12 16.56 -8.89
N ARG A 168 -0.88 17.25 -8.31
CA ARG A 168 -0.79 18.67 -7.94
C ARG A 168 -0.59 18.84 -6.43
N GLU A 169 0.05 19.94 -6.06
CA GLU A 169 0.37 20.30 -4.67
C GLU A 169 1.05 19.16 -3.89
N PRO A 170 2.36 18.94 -4.11
CA PRO A 170 3.10 17.93 -3.37
C PRO A 170 2.93 18.05 -1.85
N ASN A 171 2.70 16.91 -1.21
CA ASN A 171 2.69 16.75 0.25
C ASN A 171 4.13 16.75 0.77
N LEU A 172 4.79 17.89 0.66
CA LEU A 172 6.12 18.12 1.20
C LEU A 172 6.10 19.31 2.16
N ALA A 173 7.02 19.31 3.13
CA ALA A 173 7.24 20.50 3.96
C ALA A 173 7.46 21.73 3.08
N PRO A 174 6.69 22.82 3.28
CA PRO A 174 6.85 24.03 2.49
C PRO A 174 8.31 24.51 2.50
N GLY A 175 8.85 24.82 1.32
CA GLY A 175 10.24 25.27 1.17
C GLY A 175 11.30 24.16 1.14
N LEU A 176 10.96 22.89 1.41
CA LEU A 176 11.91 21.78 1.45
C LEU A 176 12.66 21.59 0.12
N THR A 177 11.95 21.45 -1.00
CA THR A 177 12.58 21.25 -2.31
C THR A 177 13.45 22.45 -2.72
N ALA A 178 13.02 23.66 -2.40
CA ALA A 178 13.80 24.87 -2.64
C ALA A 178 15.08 24.92 -1.78
N HIS A 179 15.01 24.48 -0.52
CA HIS A 179 16.17 24.35 0.36
C HIS A 179 17.16 23.31 -0.18
N LEU A 180 16.69 22.10 -0.49
CA LEU A 180 17.52 21.02 -1.03
C LEU A 180 18.18 21.42 -2.36
N ARG A 181 17.42 22.02 -3.29
CA ARG A 181 17.96 22.53 -4.56
C ARG A 181 19.11 23.52 -4.36
N ARG A 182 19.00 24.43 -3.38
CA ARG A 182 20.08 25.40 -3.09
C ARG A 182 21.31 24.73 -2.49
N ARG A 183 21.12 23.74 -1.61
CA ARG A 183 22.21 23.01 -0.95
C ARG A 183 22.96 22.11 -1.94
N LEU A 184 22.21 21.31 -2.70
CA LEU A 184 22.75 20.30 -3.62
C LEU A 184 23.14 20.88 -4.98
N ARG A 185 22.66 22.08 -5.33
CA ARG A 185 22.85 22.73 -6.64
C ARG A 185 22.35 21.89 -7.83
N VAL A 186 21.33 21.06 -7.59
CA VAL A 186 20.63 20.26 -8.61
C VAL A 186 19.12 20.48 -8.51
N PRO A 187 18.34 20.27 -9.59
CA PRO A 187 16.89 20.23 -9.50
C PRO A 187 16.41 19.18 -8.50
N VAL A 188 15.34 19.47 -7.76
CA VAL A 188 14.73 18.53 -6.81
C VAL A 188 13.21 18.56 -7.02
N ALA A 189 12.69 17.47 -7.58
CA ALA A 189 11.26 17.23 -7.73
C ALA A 189 10.66 16.57 -6.49
N ALA A 190 9.33 16.49 -6.43
CA ALA A 190 8.66 15.82 -5.31
C ALA A 190 8.91 14.31 -5.28
N GLU A 191 8.92 13.68 -6.46
CA GLU A 191 9.23 12.26 -6.62
C GLU A 191 10.67 11.95 -6.21
N ASP A 192 11.62 12.87 -6.38
CA ASP A 192 13.00 12.70 -5.91
C ASP A 192 13.07 12.61 -4.38
N VAL A 193 12.24 13.37 -3.66
CA VAL A 193 12.17 13.26 -2.19
C VAL A 193 11.58 11.91 -1.76
N LEU A 194 10.59 11.39 -2.49
CA LEU A 194 10.04 10.06 -2.24
C LEU A 194 11.07 8.95 -2.55
N ALA A 195 11.75 9.05 -3.69
CA ALA A 195 12.82 8.12 -4.08
C ALA A 195 13.95 8.13 -3.05
N TRP A 196 14.41 9.32 -2.64
CA TRP A 196 15.38 9.46 -1.55
C TRP A 196 14.88 8.79 -0.27
N ALA A 197 13.65 9.04 0.15
CA ALA A 197 13.09 8.42 1.35
C ALA A 197 13.07 6.88 1.25
N LEU A 198 12.68 6.30 0.11
CA LEU A 198 12.78 4.85 -0.10
C LEU A 198 14.22 4.33 -0.05
N ALA A 199 15.18 5.16 -0.47
CA ALA A 199 16.59 4.80 -0.50
C ALA A 199 17.22 4.71 0.90
N VAL A 200 16.84 5.61 1.82
CA VAL A 200 17.57 5.78 3.08
C VAL A 200 16.71 5.67 4.35
N ALA A 201 15.38 5.53 4.23
CA ALA A 201 14.51 5.49 5.40
C ALA A 201 14.87 4.35 6.35
N ARG A 202 14.92 4.68 7.64
CA ARG A 202 15.19 3.73 8.73
C ARG A 202 14.03 3.75 9.72
N PRO A 203 13.72 2.63 10.41
CA PRO A 203 12.73 2.64 11.47
C PRO A 203 13.19 3.54 12.62
N GLY A 204 12.36 4.50 13.04
CA GLY A 204 12.60 5.38 14.19
C GLY A 204 11.52 5.24 15.27
N ALA A 205 11.71 5.93 16.40
CA ALA A 205 10.75 5.89 17.51
C ALA A 205 9.42 6.59 17.17
N ASP A 206 9.49 7.73 16.47
CA ASP A 206 8.36 8.60 16.15
C ASP A 206 7.87 8.47 14.69
N GLY A 207 8.36 7.46 13.96
CA GLY A 207 8.11 7.22 12.54
C GLY A 207 9.38 6.85 11.80
N CYS A 208 9.31 6.75 10.48
CA CYS A 208 10.51 6.54 9.66
C CYS A 208 11.44 7.75 9.76
N GLU A 209 12.70 7.52 10.13
CA GLU A 209 13.78 8.50 10.04
C GLU A 209 14.30 8.55 8.61
N VAL A 210 14.48 9.76 8.07
CA VAL A 210 14.96 10.00 6.71
C VAL A 210 16.16 10.95 6.78
N PRO A 211 17.40 10.43 6.89
CA PRO A 211 18.58 11.28 6.87
C PRO A 211 18.68 11.97 5.51
N LEU A 212 18.65 13.30 5.50
CA LEU A 212 18.88 14.11 4.31
C LEU A 212 20.38 14.39 4.17
N THR A 213 20.87 14.52 2.94
CA THR A 213 22.26 14.91 2.67
C THR A 213 22.35 16.31 2.07
N ALA A 214 23.52 16.95 2.25
CA ALA A 214 23.92 18.14 1.51
C ALA A 214 24.97 17.84 0.43
N ASP A 215 25.43 16.59 0.32
CA ASP A 215 26.39 16.15 -0.70
C ASP A 215 25.67 15.73 -1.98
N PRO A 216 25.97 16.34 -3.15
CA PRO A 216 25.33 15.99 -4.42
C PRO A 216 25.61 14.55 -4.90
N ALA A 217 26.76 13.98 -4.57
CA ALA A 217 27.14 12.61 -4.95
C ALA A 217 26.38 11.59 -4.09
N GLU A 218 26.29 11.81 -2.78
CA GLU A 218 25.43 11.00 -1.91
C GLU A 218 23.97 11.07 -2.38
N TRP A 219 23.49 12.28 -2.73
CA TRP A 219 22.15 12.50 -3.26
C TRP A 219 21.89 11.71 -4.53
N ALA A 220 22.80 11.79 -5.51
CA ALA A 220 22.68 11.07 -6.77
C ALA A 220 22.65 9.55 -6.58
N ALA A 221 23.55 8.99 -5.75
CA ALA A 221 23.57 7.57 -5.45
C ALA A 221 22.28 7.09 -4.74
N GLY A 222 21.77 7.89 -3.80
CA GLY A 222 20.51 7.59 -3.15
C GLY A 222 19.32 7.69 -4.10
N LEU A 223 19.29 8.66 -5.02
CA LEU A 223 18.25 8.74 -6.04
C LEU A 223 18.28 7.55 -7.01
N GLU A 224 19.45 7.11 -7.46
CA GLU A 224 19.56 5.92 -8.32
C GLU A 224 18.94 4.68 -7.64
N ARG A 225 19.32 4.44 -6.38
CA ARG A 225 18.74 3.36 -5.57
C ARG A 225 17.24 3.54 -5.37
N GLY A 226 16.82 4.74 -4.99
CA GLY A 226 15.45 5.10 -4.66
C GLY A 226 14.50 4.93 -5.84
N HIS A 227 14.89 5.40 -7.02
CA HIS A 227 14.13 5.26 -8.26
C HIS A 227 14.02 3.80 -8.68
N ARG A 228 15.10 3.01 -8.54
CA ARG A 228 15.04 1.56 -8.79
C ARG A 228 14.03 0.88 -7.84
N LEU A 229 14.08 1.16 -6.55
CA LEU A 229 13.11 0.59 -5.59
C LEU A 229 11.68 1.04 -5.87
N LEU A 230 11.49 2.30 -6.21
CA LEU A 230 10.19 2.85 -6.57
C LEU A 230 9.63 2.08 -7.78
N ASP A 231 10.35 2.00 -8.89
CA ASP A 231 9.89 1.29 -10.10
C ASP A 231 9.54 -0.18 -9.82
N LEU A 232 10.39 -0.88 -9.05
CA LEU A 232 10.11 -2.26 -8.60
C LEU A 232 8.79 -2.38 -7.83
N GLN A 233 8.52 -1.45 -6.91
CA GLN A 233 7.31 -1.47 -6.08
C GLN A 233 6.05 -1.04 -6.85
N LEU A 234 6.21 -0.18 -7.86
CA LEU A 234 5.13 0.23 -8.76
C LEU A 234 4.77 -0.84 -9.80
N ARG A 235 5.70 -1.77 -10.09
CA ARG A 235 5.54 -2.89 -11.03
C ARG A 235 4.97 -2.47 -12.39
N GLY A 236 5.58 -1.46 -12.99
CA GLY A 236 5.19 -0.95 -14.31
C GLY A 236 4.01 0.03 -14.32
N ALA A 237 3.47 0.45 -13.18
CA ALA A 237 2.37 1.43 -13.16
C ALA A 237 2.76 2.81 -13.72
N ARG A 238 4.06 3.14 -13.76
CA ARG A 238 4.59 4.39 -14.33
C ARG A 238 5.28 4.16 -15.67
N SER A 239 6.20 3.20 -15.71
CA SER A 239 7.04 2.89 -16.86
C SER A 239 6.32 2.06 -17.93
N GLY A 240 5.22 1.36 -17.59
CA GLY A 240 4.60 0.33 -18.42
C GLY A 240 5.35 -1.00 -18.40
N ASP A 241 6.60 -1.00 -17.94
CA ASP A 241 7.46 -2.17 -17.90
C ASP A 241 7.36 -2.90 -16.56
N ARG A 242 6.98 -4.18 -16.62
CA ARG A 242 7.01 -5.03 -15.44
C ARG A 242 8.44 -5.42 -15.09
N PRO A 243 8.80 -5.51 -13.79
CA PRO A 243 10.10 -5.97 -13.34
C PRO A 243 10.45 -7.36 -13.92
N ARG A 244 11.70 -7.51 -14.37
CA ARG A 244 12.23 -8.77 -14.91
C ARG A 244 13.59 -9.06 -14.31
N GLN A 245 13.83 -10.32 -13.96
CA GLN A 245 15.15 -10.77 -13.54
C GLN A 245 16.14 -10.73 -14.71
N PRO A 246 17.37 -10.23 -14.49
CA PRO A 246 18.43 -10.32 -15.49
C PRO A 246 18.96 -11.75 -15.64
N GLY A 247 19.67 -12.01 -16.74
CA GLY A 247 20.54 -13.20 -16.87
C GLY A 247 19.84 -14.57 -16.81
N GLY A 248 18.59 -14.67 -17.28
CA GLY A 248 17.88 -15.96 -17.32
C GLY A 248 17.37 -16.48 -15.97
N ARG A 249 17.50 -15.69 -14.89
CA ARG A 249 17.03 -16.05 -13.53
C ARG A 249 15.53 -15.79 -13.32
N ARG A 250 14.73 -15.74 -14.39
CA ARG A 250 13.28 -15.51 -14.29
C ARG A 250 12.64 -16.71 -13.60
N PRO A 251 11.85 -16.54 -12.51
CA PRO A 251 11.14 -17.66 -11.90
C PRO A 251 10.07 -18.20 -12.86
N TYR A 252 9.95 -19.52 -12.94
CA TYR A 252 8.90 -20.20 -13.69
C TYR A 252 8.44 -21.45 -12.94
N VAL A 253 7.29 -21.98 -13.33
CA VAL A 253 6.69 -23.17 -12.72
C VAL A 253 7.41 -24.42 -13.26
N ARG A 254 8.18 -25.09 -12.41
CA ARG A 254 8.82 -26.39 -12.68
C ARG A 254 7.85 -27.56 -12.53
N ALA A 255 6.93 -27.46 -11.58
CA ALA A 255 5.85 -28.42 -11.37
C ALA A 255 4.54 -27.66 -11.09
N PRO A 256 3.41 -28.05 -11.71
CA PRO A 256 2.13 -27.34 -11.56
C PRO A 256 1.72 -27.17 -10.10
N ILE A 257 1.19 -25.99 -9.76
CA ILE A 257 0.62 -25.73 -8.44
C ILE A 257 -0.73 -26.48 -8.36
N PRO A 258 -0.97 -27.31 -7.33
CA PRO A 258 -2.23 -28.03 -7.19
C PRO A 258 -3.39 -27.06 -7.01
N ALA A 259 -4.62 -27.54 -7.24
CA ALA A 259 -5.83 -26.71 -7.12
C ALA A 259 -6.01 -26.09 -5.72
N ARG A 260 -5.51 -26.75 -4.67
CA ARG A 260 -5.58 -26.32 -3.27
C ARG A 260 -4.28 -26.66 -2.54
N PRO A 261 -3.22 -25.85 -2.71
CA PRO A 261 -1.99 -26.06 -1.96
C PRO A 261 -2.25 -25.79 -0.48
N ALA A 262 -1.80 -26.70 0.39
CA ALA A 262 -1.99 -26.58 1.84
C ALA A 262 -0.86 -25.81 2.53
N GLU A 263 0.34 -25.85 1.95
CA GLU A 263 1.56 -25.32 2.54
C GLU A 263 2.44 -24.62 1.51
N ILE A 264 3.31 -23.75 2.00
CA ILE A 264 4.38 -23.10 1.25
C ILE A 264 5.70 -23.35 1.98
N GLY A 265 6.76 -23.61 1.23
CA GLY A 265 8.08 -23.89 1.77
C GLY A 265 9.19 -23.56 0.78
N TYR A 266 10.43 -23.82 1.18
CA TYR A 266 11.60 -23.48 0.37
C TYR A 266 12.67 -24.57 0.46
N ALA A 267 13.17 -24.99 -0.69
CA ALA A 267 14.31 -25.88 -0.83
C ALA A 267 15.52 -25.08 -1.30
N GLU A 268 16.49 -24.88 -0.40
CA GLU A 268 17.67 -24.05 -0.65
C GLU A 268 18.61 -24.63 -1.71
N GLU A 269 18.74 -25.96 -1.75
CA GLU A 269 19.63 -26.68 -2.69
C GLU A 269 19.33 -26.36 -4.16
N ASP A 270 18.05 -26.21 -4.51
CA ASP A 270 17.57 -26.00 -5.88
C ASP A 270 17.03 -24.58 -6.12
N GLU A 271 17.21 -23.65 -5.16
CA GLU A 271 16.56 -22.33 -5.16
C GLU A 271 15.06 -22.44 -5.51
N THR A 272 14.33 -23.34 -4.84
CA THR A 272 12.98 -23.72 -5.24
C THR A 272 11.95 -23.38 -4.17
N LEU A 273 10.95 -22.58 -4.55
CA LEU A 273 9.75 -22.36 -3.76
C LEU A 273 8.77 -23.52 -3.97
N LEU A 274 8.38 -24.15 -2.86
CA LEU A 274 7.43 -25.25 -2.79
C LEU A 274 6.05 -24.69 -2.49
N VAL A 275 5.05 -25.03 -3.31
CA VAL A 275 3.65 -24.60 -3.13
C VAL A 275 2.76 -25.83 -3.20
N GLY A 276 2.57 -26.50 -2.06
CA GLY A 276 2.14 -27.89 -2.02
C GLY A 276 3.07 -28.78 -2.86
N GLU A 277 2.52 -29.54 -3.80
CA GLU A 277 3.29 -30.35 -4.75
C GLU A 277 3.93 -29.52 -5.90
N GLY A 278 3.52 -28.26 -6.04
CA GLY A 278 4.02 -27.35 -7.06
C GLY A 278 5.42 -26.84 -6.76
N ARG A 279 6.16 -26.51 -7.81
CA ARG A 279 7.56 -26.04 -7.72
C ARG A 279 7.75 -24.81 -8.58
N VAL A 280 8.32 -23.75 -8.01
CA VAL A 280 8.72 -22.52 -8.70
C VAL A 280 10.22 -22.32 -8.50
N SER A 281 10.97 -22.15 -9.59
CA SER A 281 12.42 -21.98 -9.56
C SER A 281 12.89 -21.15 -10.77
N PRO A 282 14.02 -20.44 -10.69
CA PRO A 282 14.79 -20.16 -9.47
C PRO A 282 14.11 -19.08 -8.61
N VAL A 283 14.22 -19.23 -7.29
CA VAL A 283 13.79 -18.29 -6.26
C VAL A 283 14.98 -18.07 -5.34
N PRO A 284 15.69 -16.92 -5.42
CA PRO A 284 16.81 -16.64 -4.53
C PRO A 284 16.39 -16.70 -3.06
N LYS A 285 17.29 -17.17 -2.20
CA LYS A 285 17.04 -17.30 -0.75
C LYS A 285 16.59 -15.98 -0.13
N GLU A 286 17.17 -14.88 -0.56
CA GLU A 286 16.86 -13.54 -0.06
C GLU A 286 15.44 -13.10 -0.42
N ALA A 287 14.86 -13.63 -1.50
CA ALA A 287 13.46 -13.39 -1.86
C ALA A 287 12.51 -14.21 -1.00
N TRP A 288 12.89 -15.45 -0.66
CA TRP A 288 12.18 -16.28 0.29
C TRP A 288 12.21 -15.68 1.70
N GLU A 289 13.38 -15.27 2.17
CA GLU A 289 13.58 -14.68 3.50
C GLU A 289 13.14 -13.22 3.61
N PHE A 290 12.67 -12.60 2.51
CA PHE A 290 12.28 -11.20 2.51
C PHE A 290 11.12 -10.95 3.48
N GLU A 291 11.38 -10.10 4.47
CA GLU A 291 10.39 -9.66 5.45
C GLU A 291 9.87 -8.26 5.16
N ALA A 292 8.64 -8.00 5.61
CA ALA A 292 8.09 -6.65 5.68
C ALA A 292 7.31 -6.49 6.99
N GLY A 293 7.81 -5.66 7.89
CA GLY A 293 7.24 -5.54 9.24
C GLY A 293 7.45 -6.80 10.08
N GLY A 294 8.61 -7.48 9.91
CA GLY A 294 8.96 -8.69 10.66
C GLY A 294 8.17 -9.94 10.30
N VAL A 295 7.50 -9.95 9.14
CA VAL A 295 6.76 -11.12 8.63
C VAL A 295 7.23 -11.41 7.21
N ARG A 296 7.50 -12.69 6.92
CA ARG A 296 7.92 -13.15 5.60
C ARG A 296 6.82 -12.90 4.57
N VAL A 297 7.17 -12.18 3.50
CA VAL A 297 6.18 -11.67 2.53
C VAL A 297 5.51 -12.80 1.76
N LEU A 298 6.27 -13.79 1.30
CA LEU A 298 5.73 -14.90 0.50
C LEU A 298 4.78 -15.80 1.32
N GLU A 299 5.11 -16.07 2.59
CA GLU A 299 4.23 -16.82 3.49
C GLU A 299 2.93 -16.08 3.73
N LEU A 300 2.99 -14.79 4.06
CA LEU A 300 1.80 -13.98 4.30
C LEU A 300 0.93 -13.85 3.04
N TRP A 301 1.55 -13.69 1.87
CA TRP A 301 0.85 -13.63 0.59
C TRP A 301 0.11 -14.95 0.28
N PHE A 302 0.72 -16.08 0.61
CA PHE A 302 0.14 -17.41 0.46
C PHE A 302 -1.00 -17.65 1.45
N GLU A 303 -0.77 -17.36 2.74
CA GLU A 303 -1.77 -17.50 3.80
C GLU A 303 -3.07 -16.78 3.44
N ARG A 304 -2.98 -15.55 2.93
CA ARG A 304 -4.16 -14.74 2.52
C ARG A 304 -4.98 -15.36 1.38
N ARG A 305 -4.41 -16.30 0.63
CA ARG A 305 -5.08 -17.03 -0.47
C ARG A 305 -5.59 -18.40 -0.02
N THR A 306 -5.00 -19.00 1.01
CA THR A 306 -5.27 -20.41 1.40
C THR A 306 -5.91 -20.58 2.77
N ALA A 307 -5.89 -19.55 3.63
CA ALA A 307 -6.44 -19.59 4.97
C ALA A 307 -7.85 -20.19 5.00
N ALA A 308 -8.08 -21.06 5.98
CA ALA A 308 -9.40 -21.60 6.23
C ALA A 308 -10.34 -20.48 6.70
N ALA A 309 -11.56 -20.51 6.19
CA ALA A 309 -12.63 -19.61 6.60
C ALA A 309 -13.80 -20.42 7.15
N GLU A 310 -14.56 -19.81 8.05
CA GLU A 310 -15.71 -20.44 8.69
C GLU A 310 -16.72 -20.92 7.65
N PRO A 311 -17.12 -22.22 7.64
CA PRO A 311 -18.11 -22.72 6.72
C PRO A 311 -19.41 -21.91 6.77
N GLY A 312 -19.91 -21.49 5.62
CA GLY A 312 -21.14 -20.72 5.52
C GLY A 312 -20.99 -19.20 5.62
N SER A 313 -19.80 -18.69 5.99
CA SER A 313 -19.43 -17.27 5.90
C SER A 313 -19.26 -16.79 4.45
N LEU A 314 -19.11 -15.47 4.26
CA LEU A 314 -18.75 -14.90 2.96
C LEU A 314 -17.27 -15.13 2.65
N GLU A 315 -16.39 -15.12 3.65
CA GLU A 315 -14.96 -15.41 3.52
C GLU A 315 -14.71 -16.82 2.97
N ALA A 316 -15.58 -17.79 3.28
CA ALA A 316 -15.53 -19.14 2.73
C ALA A 316 -15.89 -19.23 1.23
N VAL A 317 -16.47 -18.19 0.64
CA VAL A 317 -16.59 -18.08 -0.82
C VAL A 317 -15.21 -17.75 -1.38
N ARG A 318 -14.66 -18.71 -2.14
CA ARG A 318 -13.33 -18.67 -2.75
C ARG A 318 -13.31 -19.47 -4.05
N PRO A 319 -12.31 -19.28 -4.92
CA PRO A 319 -12.15 -20.09 -6.13
C PRO A 319 -12.07 -21.59 -5.79
N ARG A 320 -12.62 -22.43 -6.67
CA ARG A 320 -12.58 -23.90 -6.48
C ARG A 320 -11.18 -24.47 -6.73
N GLU A 321 -10.45 -23.83 -7.64
CA GLU A 321 -9.11 -24.17 -8.12
C GLU A 321 -8.17 -22.98 -7.95
N TRP A 322 -6.86 -23.24 -8.05
CA TRP A 322 -5.81 -22.22 -8.03
C TRP A 322 -5.83 -21.41 -9.34
N PRO A 323 -6.23 -20.13 -9.34
CA PRO A 323 -6.28 -19.34 -10.56
C PRO A 323 -4.89 -19.09 -11.15
N GLN A 324 -4.76 -19.17 -12.48
CA GLN A 324 -3.52 -18.85 -13.20
C GLN A 324 -3.02 -17.43 -12.90
N ALA A 325 -3.93 -16.49 -12.64
CA ALA A 325 -3.60 -15.13 -12.24
C ALA A 325 -2.77 -15.10 -10.94
N TRP A 326 -3.07 -15.95 -9.95
CA TRP A 326 -2.30 -16.02 -8.71
C TRP A 326 -0.90 -16.58 -8.94
N THR A 327 -0.72 -17.54 -9.84
CA THR A 327 0.63 -17.97 -10.26
C THR A 327 1.39 -16.81 -10.90
N SER A 328 0.74 -16.05 -11.79
CA SER A 328 1.39 -14.91 -12.45
C SER A 328 1.80 -13.83 -11.45
N GLU A 329 0.93 -13.53 -10.48
CA GLU A 329 1.21 -12.62 -9.36
C GLU A 329 2.35 -13.13 -8.47
N LEU A 330 2.41 -14.43 -8.19
CA LEU A 330 3.49 -15.05 -7.41
C LEU A 330 4.85 -14.88 -8.10
N LEU A 331 4.93 -15.17 -9.41
CA LEU A 331 6.17 -15.02 -10.18
C LEU A 331 6.65 -13.56 -10.23
N GLU A 332 5.71 -12.62 -10.37
CA GLU A 332 6.00 -11.19 -10.31
C GLU A 332 6.47 -10.77 -8.91
N LEU A 333 5.77 -11.23 -7.86
CA LEU A 333 6.14 -10.93 -6.48
C LEU A 333 7.55 -11.45 -6.15
N VAL A 334 7.86 -12.70 -6.48
CA VAL A 334 9.21 -13.27 -6.31
C VAL A 334 10.25 -12.41 -7.02
N THR A 335 9.96 -11.98 -8.26
CA THR A 335 10.86 -11.11 -9.03
C THR A 335 11.09 -9.78 -8.32
N VAL A 336 10.03 -9.13 -7.83
CA VAL A 336 10.12 -7.85 -7.09
C VAL A 336 10.92 -8.01 -5.80
N LEU A 337 10.68 -9.07 -5.02
CA LEU A 337 11.38 -9.30 -3.75
C LEU A 337 12.86 -9.59 -3.97
N ALA A 338 13.19 -10.45 -4.92
CA ALA A 338 14.57 -10.76 -5.27
C ALA A 338 15.35 -9.53 -5.77
N LEU A 339 14.75 -8.71 -6.65
CA LEU A 339 15.38 -7.48 -7.13
C LEU A 339 15.51 -6.41 -6.03
N SER A 340 14.55 -6.38 -5.09
CA SER A 340 14.62 -5.48 -3.94
C SER A 340 15.71 -5.91 -2.95
N ALA A 341 15.87 -7.21 -2.72
CA ALA A 341 16.92 -7.76 -1.87
C ALA A 341 18.32 -7.58 -2.48
N ALA A 342 18.44 -7.70 -3.79
CA ALA A 342 19.69 -7.49 -4.53
C ALA A 342 20.01 -6.01 -4.78
N ALA A 343 19.16 -5.07 -4.32
CA ALA A 343 19.45 -3.65 -4.45
C ALA A 343 20.73 -3.30 -3.65
N PRO A 344 21.62 -2.45 -4.18
CA PRO A 344 22.80 -2.00 -3.43
C PRO A 344 22.42 -1.45 -2.05
N PRO A 345 23.32 -1.52 -1.06
CA PRO A 345 23.07 -0.94 0.25
C PRO A 345 22.74 0.55 0.14
N ALA A 346 22.00 1.07 1.13
CA ALA A 346 21.75 2.50 1.20
C ALA A 346 23.08 3.26 1.32
N PRO A 347 23.21 4.45 0.71
CA PRO A 347 24.40 5.27 0.89
C PRO A 347 24.58 5.62 2.38
N GLU A 348 25.83 5.62 2.83
CA GLU A 348 26.19 6.16 4.13
C GLU A 348 26.20 7.69 4.04
N ILE A 349 25.43 8.35 4.91
CA ILE A 349 25.31 9.81 4.91
C ILE A 349 26.28 10.35 5.95
N ALA A 350 27.40 10.93 5.49
CA ALA A 350 28.49 11.33 6.38
C ALA A 350 28.10 12.53 7.28
N ALA A 351 27.38 13.51 6.74
CA ALA A 351 26.95 14.71 7.45
C ALA A 351 25.46 15.00 7.15
N PRO A 352 24.53 14.36 7.89
CA PRO A 352 23.11 14.56 7.65
C PRO A 352 22.67 16.00 7.90
N VAL A 353 21.81 16.53 7.04
CA VAL A 353 21.11 17.81 7.25
C VAL A 353 20.24 17.67 8.49
N THR A 354 20.51 18.52 9.49
CA THR A 354 19.84 18.41 10.79
C THR A 354 18.46 19.07 10.80
N ALA A 355 17.58 18.64 11.72
CA ALA A 355 16.33 19.34 11.96
C ALA A 355 16.54 20.81 12.38
N ALA A 356 17.66 21.15 13.02
CA ALA A 356 18.01 22.52 13.38
C ALA A 356 18.29 23.39 12.13
N GLU A 357 19.02 22.87 11.15
CA GLU A 357 19.23 23.55 9.86
C GLU A 357 17.92 23.79 9.12
N LEU A 358 17.01 22.79 9.10
CA LEU A 358 15.70 22.96 8.48
C LEU A 358 14.85 24.02 9.19
N ARG A 359 14.96 24.15 10.52
CA ARG A 359 14.32 25.24 11.27
C ARG A 359 14.91 26.60 10.92
N GLN A 360 16.24 26.71 10.86
CA GLN A 360 16.92 27.95 10.45
C GLN A 360 16.54 28.36 9.02
N ALA A 361 16.31 27.38 8.14
CA ALA A 361 15.85 27.61 6.78
C ALA A 361 14.34 27.90 6.63
N GLY A 362 13.59 27.91 7.74
CA GLY A 362 12.13 28.13 7.73
C GLY A 362 11.31 26.97 7.15
N VAL A 363 11.90 25.78 6.98
CA VAL A 363 11.21 24.57 6.51
C VAL A 363 10.44 23.90 7.66
N LEU A 364 10.99 23.94 8.86
CA LEU A 364 10.37 23.44 10.09
C LEU A 364 10.15 24.57 11.12
N PRO A 365 9.12 24.48 11.97
CA PRO A 365 8.06 23.48 11.98
C PRO A 365 7.08 23.67 10.83
N VAL A 366 6.50 22.57 10.36
CA VAL A 366 5.51 22.63 9.27
C VAL A 366 4.20 23.30 9.75
N PRO A 367 3.60 24.21 8.97
CA PRO A 367 2.32 24.82 9.30
C PRO A 367 1.19 23.77 9.39
N ALA A 368 0.23 23.98 10.29
CA ALA A 368 -0.85 23.02 10.55
C ALA A 368 -1.67 22.66 9.28
N GLY A 369 -1.86 23.62 8.37
CA GLY A 369 -2.57 23.40 7.11
C GLY A 369 -1.90 22.40 6.16
N ALA A 370 -0.58 22.26 6.20
CA ALA A 370 0.15 21.30 5.37
C ALA A 370 0.04 19.85 5.89
N ARG A 371 -0.45 19.65 7.12
CA ARG A 371 -0.73 18.32 7.70
C ARG A 371 -2.09 17.74 7.28
N ARG A 372 -2.81 18.42 6.39
CA ARG A 372 -4.19 18.09 5.96
C ARG A 372 -4.25 17.96 4.43
N PRO A 373 -5.27 17.30 3.85
CA PRO A 373 -5.53 17.39 2.41
C PRO A 373 -5.70 18.86 1.97
N ALA A 374 -5.65 19.11 0.66
CA ALA A 374 -5.96 20.45 0.13
C ALA A 374 -7.42 20.83 0.45
N SER A 375 -7.68 22.13 0.65
CA SER A 375 -8.97 22.64 1.12
C SER A 375 -10.03 22.81 0.03
N VAL A 376 -9.66 22.72 -1.25
CA VAL A 376 -10.58 22.89 -2.38
C VAL A 376 -10.72 21.55 -3.09
N PHE A 377 -11.95 21.04 -3.15
CA PHE A 377 -12.27 19.75 -3.73
C PHE A 377 -13.04 19.94 -5.05
N ASP A 378 -12.59 19.25 -6.09
CA ASP A 378 -13.18 19.30 -7.44
C ASP A 378 -14.31 18.25 -7.62
N HIS A 379 -14.64 17.46 -6.59
CA HIS A 379 -15.57 16.32 -6.70
C HIS A 379 -16.92 16.60 -6.03
N HIS A 380 -18.01 16.35 -6.75
CA HIS A 380 -19.35 16.28 -6.17
C HIS A 380 -19.51 14.95 -5.41
N GLU A 381 -19.70 15.03 -4.11
CA GLU A 381 -19.89 13.88 -3.23
C GLU A 381 -21.34 13.78 -2.79
N GLU A 382 -21.98 12.65 -3.08
CA GLU A 382 -23.33 12.36 -2.60
C GLU A 382 -23.26 11.99 -1.10
N GLY A 383 -23.98 12.74 -0.27
CA GLY A 383 -24.15 12.47 1.16
C GLY A 383 -25.11 11.31 1.44
N PRO A 384 -25.30 10.96 2.72
CA PRO A 384 -26.18 9.84 3.11
C PRO A 384 -27.59 10.01 2.54
N ASN A 385 -28.12 8.94 1.92
CA ASN A 385 -29.45 8.94 1.29
C ASN A 385 -29.65 9.99 0.18
N GLY A 386 -28.65 10.23 -0.68
CA GLY A 386 -28.83 11.13 -1.83
C GLY A 386 -28.70 12.62 -1.51
N GLN A 387 -28.24 12.98 -0.31
CA GLN A 387 -28.15 14.38 0.09
C GLN A 387 -26.95 15.07 -0.57
N PHE A 388 -27.18 16.10 -1.37
CA PHE A 388 -26.11 17.00 -1.82
C PHE A 388 -25.99 18.19 -0.87
N ALA A 389 -24.77 18.59 -0.53
CA ALA A 389 -24.56 19.89 0.09
C ALA A 389 -24.97 20.98 -0.91
N LEU A 390 -25.87 21.88 -0.52
CA LEU A 390 -26.18 23.07 -1.30
C LEU A 390 -24.88 23.88 -1.44
N VAL A 391 -24.46 24.12 -2.69
CA VAL A 391 -23.27 24.91 -3.04
C VAL A 391 -23.52 26.38 -2.76
#